data_AF-A0AAD6MCY6-F1
#
_entry.id   AF-A0AAD6MCY6-F1
#
_cell.length_a   1.000
_cell.length_b   1.000
_cell.length_c   1.000
_cell.angle_alpha   90.00
_cell.angle_beta   90.00
_cell.angle_gamma   90.00
#
_symmetry.space_group_name_H-M   'P 1'
#
loop_
_entity.id
_entity.type
_entity.pdbx_description
1 polymer ?
#
loop_
_entity_poly.entity_id
_entity_poly.type
_entity_poly.pdbx_seq_one_letter_code
_entity_poly.pdbx_strand_id
1 'polypeptide(L)'
;MSKNYFTGTWFSSVVSVLAMLLLPLSPHGSDALLLKLGLFFVSDQIVAYLMVTSGTAVLEILYLAYNGDREVSWSEACTSYGKFCYRMKLAVILHALALSCFIILAVISAYRAFSIFEPPLVPSKVVEGDRA
;
A
#
# COMPACT_ATOMS: atom_id res chain seq x y z
N MET A 1 6.17 10.48 -21.75
CA MET A 1 5.23 10.89 -20.68
C MET A 1 5.26 9.95 -19.46
N SER A 2 5.37 8.62 -19.65
CA SER A 2 5.42 7.61 -18.56
C SER A 2 6.59 7.79 -17.56
N LYS A 3 7.82 8.04 -18.04
CA LYS A 3 9.03 8.14 -17.18
C LYS A 3 8.91 9.15 -16.03
N ASN A 4 8.32 10.32 -16.26
CA ASN A 4 8.23 11.41 -15.27
C ASN A 4 7.07 11.21 -14.27
N TYR A 5 5.99 10.55 -14.69
CA TYR A 5 4.88 10.21 -13.79
C TYR A 5 5.28 9.08 -12.82
N PHE A 6 6.05 8.09 -13.31
CA PHE A 6 6.54 6.97 -12.52
C PHE A 6 7.55 7.40 -11.44
N THR A 7 8.49 8.29 -11.77
CA THR A 7 9.45 8.78 -10.77
C THR A 7 8.77 9.65 -9.68
N GLY A 8 7.78 10.45 -10.06
CA GLY A 8 7.06 11.32 -9.11
C GLY A 8 6.17 10.58 -8.11
N THR A 9 5.40 9.59 -8.57
CA THR A 9 4.53 8.78 -7.69
C THR A 9 5.33 7.86 -6.76
N TRP A 10 6.48 7.37 -7.24
CA TRP A 10 7.40 6.55 -6.44
C TRP A 10 8.08 7.37 -5.34
N PHE A 11 8.61 8.56 -5.67
CA PHE A 11 9.20 9.48 -4.68
C PHE A 11 8.19 9.89 -3.60
N SER A 12 6.96 10.25 -4.00
CA SER A 12 5.94 10.69 -3.04
C SER A 12 5.47 9.54 -2.12
N SER A 13 5.40 8.32 -2.64
CA SER A 13 5.00 7.14 -1.88
C SER A 13 6.05 6.73 -0.84
N VAL A 14 7.34 6.75 -1.22
CA VAL A 14 8.46 6.46 -0.32
C VAL A 14 8.53 7.48 0.83
N VAL A 15 8.33 8.77 0.54
CA VAL A 15 8.35 9.83 1.56
C VAL A 15 7.20 9.68 2.57
N SER A 16 6.00 9.32 2.12
CA SER A 16 4.85 9.10 3.01
C SER A 16 5.04 7.89 3.93
N VAL A 17 5.63 6.80 3.43
CA VAL A 17 5.95 5.61 4.25
C VAL A 17 7.01 5.92 5.29
N LEU A 18 8.07 6.63 4.88
CA LEU A 18 9.13 7.05 5.79
C LEU A 18 8.55 7.94 6.90
N ALA A 19 7.64 8.86 6.57
CA ALA A 19 6.95 9.69 7.55
C ALA A 19 6.11 8.85 8.52
N MET A 20 5.34 7.86 8.04
CA MET A 20 4.52 6.99 8.90
C MET A 20 5.35 6.05 9.79
N LEU A 21 6.53 5.60 9.35
CA LEU A 21 7.47 4.82 10.17
C LEU A 21 8.15 5.65 11.27
N LEU A 22 8.29 6.97 11.06
CA LEU A 22 8.95 7.87 12.01
C LEU A 22 8.02 8.38 13.12
N LEU A 23 6.70 8.44 12.88
CA LEU A 23 5.72 8.88 13.88
C LEU A 23 5.65 8.01 15.16
N PRO A 24 5.74 6.67 15.13
CA PRO A 24 5.67 5.84 16.34
C PRO A 24 6.98 5.80 17.15
N LEU A 25 8.05 6.46 16.72
CA LEU A 25 9.31 6.52 17.49
C LEU A 25 9.28 7.56 18.61
N SER A 26 8.18 8.30 18.79
CA SER A 26 8.06 9.22 19.92
C SER A 26 7.87 8.42 21.22
N PRO A 27 8.81 8.50 22.19
CA PRO A 27 8.84 7.60 23.32
C PRO A 27 7.86 8.08 24.40
N HIS A 28 6.63 7.58 24.39
CA HIS A 28 5.69 7.77 25.50
C HIS A 28 4.97 6.45 25.78
N GLY A 29 5.53 5.66 26.72
CA GLY A 29 4.88 4.49 27.33
C GLY A 29 4.58 3.33 26.38
N SER A 30 5.47 2.34 26.31
CA SER A 30 5.30 1.16 25.45
C SER A 30 4.27 0.17 25.99
N ASP A 31 3.01 0.33 25.60
CA ASP A 31 2.05 -0.77 25.66
C ASP A 31 2.40 -1.77 24.55
N ALA A 32 2.80 -2.99 24.91
CA ALA A 32 3.19 -4.05 23.96
C ALA A 32 2.12 -4.35 22.90
N LEU A 33 0.86 -4.03 23.20
CA LEU A 33 -0.28 -4.11 22.28
C LEU A 33 -0.16 -3.10 21.13
N LEU A 34 0.20 -1.84 21.42
CA LEU A 34 0.37 -0.79 20.42
C LEU A 34 1.51 -1.09 19.45
N LEU A 35 2.63 -1.64 19.96
CA LEU A 35 3.74 -2.09 19.11
C LEU A 35 3.33 -3.25 18.19
N LYS A 36 2.53 -4.19 18.68
CA LYS A 36 2.09 -5.37 17.90
C LYS A 36 1.08 -4.99 16.80
N LEU A 37 0.14 -4.08 17.07
CA LEU A 37 -0.78 -3.57 16.05
C LEU A 37 -0.04 -2.72 15.01
N GLY A 38 0.91 -1.89 15.44
CA GLY A 38 1.75 -1.11 14.53
C GLY A 38 2.54 -1.99 13.56
N LEU A 39 3.11 -3.11 14.03
CA LEU A 39 3.88 -4.04 13.20
C LEU A 39 3.04 -4.72 12.10
N PHE A 40 1.80 -5.11 12.43
CA PHE A 40 0.88 -5.71 11.45
C PHE A 40 0.45 -4.68 10.40
N PHE A 41 0.03 -3.49 10.84
CA PHE A 41 -0.37 -2.39 9.96
C PHE A 41 0.76 -1.92 9.02
N VAL A 42 1.99 -1.76 9.55
CA VAL A 42 3.16 -1.40 8.75
C VAL A 42 3.51 -2.50 7.75
N SER A 43 3.41 -3.77 8.15
CA SER A 43 3.64 -4.91 7.24
C SER A 43 2.63 -4.92 6.08
N ASP A 44 1.34 -4.76 6.35
CA ASP A 44 0.29 -4.68 5.32
C ASP A 44 0.59 -3.56 4.32
N GLN A 45 1.00 -2.41 4.84
CA GLN A 45 1.33 -1.24 4.04
C GLN A 45 2.56 -1.47 3.15
N ILE A 46 3.64 -2.06 3.68
CA ILE A 46 4.86 -2.39 2.90
C ILE A 46 4.50 -3.32 1.74
N VAL A 47 3.72 -4.38 2.00
CA VAL A 47 3.35 -5.34 0.95
C VAL A 47 2.48 -4.68 -0.12
N ALA A 48 1.52 -3.84 0.27
CA ALA A 48 0.72 -3.06 -0.69
C ALA A 48 1.60 -2.18 -1.60
N TYR A 49 2.60 -1.50 -1.04
CA TYR A 49 3.54 -0.68 -1.82
C TYR A 49 4.39 -1.48 -2.80
N LEU A 50 4.91 -2.64 -2.36
CA LEU A 50 5.67 -3.55 -3.23
C LEU A 50 4.80 -4.07 -4.37
N MET A 51 3.54 -4.41 -4.10
CA MET A 51 2.58 -4.85 -5.11
C MET A 51 2.28 -3.73 -6.11
N VAL A 52 1.98 -2.51 -5.68
CA VAL A 52 1.70 -1.39 -6.61
C VAL A 52 2.91 -1.06 -7.48
N THR A 53 4.10 -1.00 -6.89
CA THR A 53 5.35 -0.72 -7.62
C THR A 53 5.61 -1.77 -8.69
N SER A 54 5.58 -3.05 -8.31
CA SER A 54 5.84 -4.15 -9.23
C SER A 54 4.76 -4.23 -10.32
N GLY A 55 3.50 -4.05 -9.98
CA GLY A 55 2.39 -4.03 -10.95
C GLY A 55 2.56 -2.93 -12.00
N THR A 56 2.99 -1.75 -11.58
CA THR A 56 3.26 -0.63 -12.49
C THR A 56 4.44 -0.95 -13.42
N ALA A 57 5.54 -1.49 -12.88
CA ALA A 57 6.68 -1.89 -13.71
C ALA A 57 6.31 -2.98 -14.75
N VAL A 58 5.51 -3.98 -14.36
CA VAL A 58 5.02 -5.02 -15.28
C VAL A 58 4.10 -4.43 -16.34
N LEU A 59 3.24 -3.48 -15.98
CA LEU A 59 2.32 -2.84 -16.93
C LEU A 59 3.08 -2.02 -17.99
N GLU A 60 4.14 -1.32 -17.60
CA GLU A 60 5.01 -0.60 -18.53
C GLU A 60 5.72 -1.56 -19.51
N ILE A 61 6.26 -2.67 -19.00
CA ILE A 61 6.87 -3.71 -19.85
C ILE A 61 5.83 -4.30 -20.81
N LEU A 62 4.61 -4.57 -20.32
CA LEU A 62 3.52 -5.08 -21.14
C LEU A 62 3.12 -4.05 -22.22
N TYR A 63 3.06 -2.76 -21.88
CA TYR A 63 2.79 -1.69 -22.81
C TYR A 63 3.84 -1.62 -23.92
N LEU A 64 5.13 -1.69 -23.57
CA LEU A 64 6.24 -1.75 -24.53
C LEU A 64 6.20 -3.03 -25.38
N ALA A 65 5.80 -4.16 -24.80
CA ALA A 65 5.67 -5.41 -25.54
C ALA A 65 4.57 -5.35 -26.61
N TYR A 66 3.50 -4.57 -26.38
CA TYR A 66 2.40 -4.40 -27.34
C TYR A 66 2.65 -3.29 -28.37
N ASN A 67 3.20 -2.14 -27.96
CA ASN A 67 3.29 -0.95 -28.83
C ASN A 67 4.72 -0.68 -29.34
N GLY A 68 5.74 -1.30 -28.76
CA GLY A 68 7.14 -0.99 -29.00
C GLY A 68 7.54 0.42 -28.53
N ASP A 69 8.81 0.76 -28.77
CA ASP A 69 9.34 2.12 -28.60
C ASP A 69 10.46 2.36 -29.63
N ARG A 70 10.21 3.29 -30.56
CA ARG A 70 11.15 3.62 -31.64
C ARG A 70 12.36 4.40 -31.16
N GLU A 71 12.26 5.12 -30.05
CA GLU A 71 13.37 5.93 -29.52
C GLU A 71 14.52 5.05 -29.00
N VAL A 72 14.19 3.87 -28.47
CA VAL A 72 15.16 2.90 -27.93
C VAL A 72 15.29 1.64 -28.79
N SER A 73 14.82 1.69 -30.04
CA SER A 73 14.82 0.55 -31.00
C SER A 73 14.12 -0.71 -30.48
N TRP A 74 13.13 -0.59 -29.60
CA TRP A 74 12.34 -1.72 -29.09
C TRP A 74 11.16 -2.00 -30.02
N SER A 75 11.07 -3.21 -30.57
CA SER A 75 9.98 -3.64 -31.45
C SER A 75 8.83 -4.31 -30.68
N GLU A 76 7.64 -4.31 -31.28
CA GLU A 76 6.47 -5.00 -30.73
C GLU A 76 6.76 -6.51 -30.55
N ALA A 77 6.87 -6.95 -29.31
CA ALA A 77 7.15 -8.36 -28.99
C ALA A 77 5.90 -9.24 -29.09
N CYS A 78 4.72 -8.70 -28.74
CA CYS A 78 3.49 -9.49 -28.68
C CYS A 78 2.98 -9.97 -30.04
N THR A 79 3.33 -9.26 -31.12
CA THR A 79 3.01 -9.66 -32.49
C THR A 79 3.72 -10.96 -32.89
N SER A 80 4.96 -11.15 -32.42
CA SER A 80 5.77 -12.35 -32.70
C SER A 80 5.65 -13.43 -31.61
N TYR A 81 5.44 -13.04 -30.35
CA TYR A 81 5.47 -13.92 -29.17
C TYR A 81 4.15 -13.92 -28.40
N GLY A 82 3.03 -14.26 -29.06
CA GLY A 82 1.70 -14.24 -28.46
C GLY A 82 1.56 -15.09 -27.18
N LYS A 83 2.22 -16.25 -27.10
CA LYS A 83 2.18 -17.11 -25.89
C LYS A 83 2.83 -16.44 -24.67
N PHE A 84 3.92 -15.69 -24.87
CA PHE A 84 4.58 -14.93 -23.82
C PHE A 84 3.67 -13.80 -23.31
N CYS A 85 3.07 -13.04 -24.23
CA CYS A 85 2.17 -11.95 -23.85
C CYS A 85 0.89 -12.45 -23.19
N TYR A 86 0.38 -13.61 -23.60
CA TYR A 86 -0.72 -14.25 -22.88
C TYR A 86 -0.36 -14.57 -21.42
N ARG A 87 0.84 -15.11 -21.17
CA ARG A 87 1.32 -15.38 -19.80
C ARG A 87 1.53 -14.10 -18.99
N MET A 88 2.09 -13.04 -19.58
CA MET A 88 2.22 -11.75 -18.90
C MET A 88 0.86 -11.14 -18.57
N LYS A 89 -0.12 -11.20 -19.49
CA LYS A 89 -1.49 -10.74 -19.23
C LYS A 89 -2.12 -11.49 -18.05
N LEU A 90 -1.96 -12.81 -17.99
CA LEU A 90 -2.42 -13.60 -16.85
C LEU A 90 -1.72 -13.20 -15.55
N ALA A 91 -0.41 -12.96 -15.59
CA ALA A 91 0.33 -12.49 -14.42
C ALA A 91 -0.21 -11.14 -13.91
N VAL A 92 -0.51 -10.19 -14.80
CA VAL A 92 -1.12 -8.90 -14.43
C VAL A 92 -2.50 -9.09 -13.80
N ILE A 93 -3.34 -9.98 -14.33
CA ILE A 93 -4.66 -10.27 -13.75
C ILE A 93 -4.51 -10.85 -12.33
N LEU A 94 -3.64 -11.83 -12.15
CA LEU A 94 -3.37 -12.42 -10.84
C LEU A 94 -2.76 -11.41 -9.87
N HIS A 95 -1.91 -10.51 -10.36
CA HIS A 95 -1.32 -9.42 -9.59
C HIS A 95 -2.36 -8.44 -9.09
N ALA A 96 -3.31 -8.05 -9.94
CA ALA A 96 -4.44 -7.20 -9.58
C ALA A 96 -5.35 -7.87 -8.54
N LEU A 97 -5.62 -9.18 -8.69
CA LEU A 97 -6.38 -9.95 -7.71
C LEU A 97 -5.66 -9.98 -6.35
N ALA A 98 -4.36 -10.28 -6.34
CA ALA A 98 -3.57 -10.28 -5.12
C ALA A 98 -3.53 -8.90 -4.45
N LEU A 99 -3.33 -7.82 -5.23
CA LEU A 99 -3.39 -6.45 -4.73
C LEU A 99 -4.75 -6.14 -4.07
N SER A 100 -5.86 -6.58 -4.68
CA SER A 100 -7.19 -6.39 -4.10
C SER A 100 -7.35 -7.09 -2.75
N CYS A 101 -6.81 -8.31 -2.60
CA CYS A 101 -6.80 -9.03 -1.33
C CYS A 101 -6.00 -8.28 -0.26
N PHE A 102 -4.82 -7.75 -0.60
CA PHE A 102 -4.01 -6.98 0.33
C PHE A 102 -4.68 -5.66 0.74
N ILE A 103 -5.40 -4.99 -0.15
CA ILE A 103 -6.19 -3.79 0.20
C ILE A 103 -7.27 -4.13 1.23
N ILE A 104 -7.99 -5.25 1.05
CA ILE A 104 -9.01 -5.69 2.01
C ILE A 104 -8.37 -5.99 3.37
N LEU A 105 -7.23 -6.68 3.40
CA LEU A 105 -6.49 -6.96 4.63
C LEU A 105 -6.03 -5.66 5.32
N ALA A 106 -5.50 -4.70 4.56
CA ALA A 106 -5.10 -3.40 5.09
C ALA A 106 -6.29 -2.62 5.69
N VAL A 107 -7.48 -2.68 5.06
CA VAL A 107 -8.70 -2.06 5.60
C VAL A 107 -9.13 -2.73 6.91
N ILE A 108 -9.11 -4.06 6.98
CA ILE A 108 -9.45 -4.80 8.22
C ILE A 108 -8.44 -4.46 9.33
N SER A 109 -7.15 -4.45 8.99
CA SER A 109 -6.03 -4.09 9.86
C SER A 109 -6.22 -2.68 10.44
N ALA A 110 -6.49 -1.70 9.57
CA ALA A 110 -6.78 -0.32 9.95
C ALA A 110 -8.03 -0.22 10.85
N TYR A 111 -9.14 -0.86 10.46
CA TYR A 111 -10.37 -0.84 11.26
C TYR A 111 -10.13 -1.37 12.67
N ARG A 112 -9.41 -2.49 12.81
CA ARG A 112 -9.07 -3.05 14.13
C ARG A 112 -8.19 -2.10 14.92
N ALA A 113 -7.16 -1.54 14.31
CA ALA A 113 -6.28 -0.57 14.95
C ALA A 113 -7.07 0.65 15.44
N PHE A 114 -7.89 1.28 14.59
CA PHE A 114 -8.68 2.47 14.96
C PHE A 114 -9.80 2.18 15.95
N SER A 115 -10.48 1.03 15.84
CA SER A 115 -11.54 0.65 16.79
C SER A 115 -11.06 0.46 18.23
N ILE A 116 -9.76 0.17 18.42
CA ILE A 116 -9.15 0.05 19.74
C ILE A 116 -8.91 1.41 20.39
N PHE A 117 -8.82 2.47 19.59
CA PHE A 117 -8.62 3.85 20.05
C PHE A 117 -9.92 4.58 20.35
N GLU A 118 -11.11 3.99 20.10
CA GLU A 118 -12.39 4.54 20.54
C GLU A 118 -12.48 4.40 22.08
N PRO A 119 -12.26 5.47 22.86
CA PRO A 119 -12.37 5.37 24.31
C PRO A 119 -13.86 5.19 24.65
N PRO A 120 -14.22 4.46 25.71
CA PRO A 120 -15.61 4.44 26.15
C PRO A 120 -16.07 5.89 26.35
N LEU A 121 -17.14 6.27 25.65
CA LEU A 121 -17.77 7.58 25.79
C LEU A 121 -18.06 7.82 27.27
N VAL A 122 -17.22 8.61 27.94
CA VAL A 122 -17.44 8.99 29.34
C VAL A 122 -18.72 9.81 29.36
N PRO A 123 -19.80 9.36 30.02
CA PRO A 123 -20.97 10.19 30.22
C PRO A 123 -20.54 11.41 31.02
N SER A 124 -20.56 12.56 30.38
CA SER A 124 -20.39 13.83 31.07
C SER A 124 -21.63 14.07 31.94
N LYS A 125 -21.40 14.55 33.17
CA LYS A 125 -22.36 14.96 34.24
C LYS A 125 -22.89 13.76 35.06
N VAL A 126 -22.70 13.71 36.38
CA VAL A 126 -23.24 14.67 37.37
C VAL A 126 -22.24 14.94 38.51
N VAL A 127 -22.10 16.24 38.81
CA VAL A 127 -21.52 16.79 40.04
C VAL A 127 -22.47 16.48 41.20
N GLU A 128 -21.98 15.83 42.25
CA GLU A 128 -22.58 15.78 43.60
C GLU A 128 -21.36 15.91 44.53
N GLY A 129 -21.11 17.03 45.24
CA GLY A 129 -21.90 17.43 46.41
C GLY A 129 -21.81 16.28 47.43
N ASP A 130 -21.15 16.33 48.58
CA ASP A 130 -20.88 17.39 49.52
C ASP A 130 -19.83 16.87 50.50
N ARG A 131 -19.14 17.80 51.16
CA ARG A 131 -18.18 17.57 52.22
C ARG A 131 -18.98 17.48 53.53
N ALA A 132 -18.97 16.35 54.23
CA ALA A 132 -19.25 16.27 55.67
C ALA A 132 -18.60 15.02 56.27
#